data_AF-A0A9D7FQE8-F1
#
_entry.id   AF-A0A9D7FQE8-F1
#
_cell.length_a   1.000
_cell.length_b   1.000
_cell.length_c   1.000
_cell.angle_alpha   90.00
_cell.angle_beta   90.00
_cell.angle_gamma   90.00
#
_symmetry.space_group_name_H-M   'P 1'
#
loop_
_entity.id
_entity.type
_entity.pdbx_description
1 polymer ?
#
loop_
_entity_poly.entity_id
_entity_poly.type
_entity_poly.pdbx_seq_one_letter_code
_entity_poly.pdbx_strand_id
1 'polypeptide(L)'
;MKNYLFSILFLIQCVSAQAQQGLEKIIVEKYYISNDEDEKSTDGALRSGSVTYRIFIDMLPKYRFQAVYGVPGHPMKISTTSYFFNDEENGGATANEISNKDLLKGAVMLDSWISVCAGSENNFAILKGDDISSIVNSNQPMLQNTDRQNKISLKASDGLYPASPLSIASIYGIDSLQMLFFKKNISTDEGQAFITDNGSWASFGGSIGFDSSNRVLIAQVTTEGEFGFELNLQLGTPLGVSKIMLQKILLNGEILFPGLIYKNDNVKTLLPLEGKSN
;
A
#
# COMPACT_ATOMS: atom_id res chain seq x y z
N MET A 1 -18.57 69.21 -24.27
CA MET A 1 -18.92 67.81 -24.55
C MET A 1 -17.76 66.94 -24.10
N LYS A 2 -18.06 65.80 -23.46
CA LYS A 2 -17.20 65.06 -22.51
C LYS A 2 -15.98 64.39 -23.14
N ASN A 3 -14.85 64.49 -22.43
CA ASN A 3 -13.64 63.69 -22.61
C ASN A 3 -13.92 62.23 -22.22
N TYR A 4 -13.59 61.27 -23.07
CA TYR A 4 -13.55 59.85 -22.70
C TYR A 4 -12.09 59.38 -22.72
N LEU A 5 -11.49 59.37 -21.53
CA LEU A 5 -10.21 58.73 -21.25
C LEU A 5 -10.47 57.21 -21.18
N PHE A 6 -9.89 56.45 -22.10
CA PHE A 6 -9.95 54.99 -22.09
C PHE A 6 -8.96 54.46 -21.04
N SER A 7 -9.43 54.14 -19.84
CA SER A 7 -8.65 53.43 -18.83
C SER A 7 -8.75 51.93 -19.07
N ILE A 8 -7.70 51.32 -19.64
CA ILE A 8 -7.53 49.86 -19.68
C ILE A 8 -7.05 49.42 -18.30
N LEU A 9 -7.96 48.89 -17.49
CA LEU A 9 -7.65 48.24 -16.23
C LEU A 9 -7.17 46.82 -16.54
N PHE A 10 -5.84 46.61 -16.57
CA PHE A 10 -5.25 45.27 -16.66
C PHE A 10 -5.43 44.60 -15.29
N LEU A 11 -6.47 43.79 -15.16
CA LEU A 11 -6.72 42.97 -13.98
C LEU A 11 -5.65 41.86 -13.96
N ILE A 12 -4.54 42.10 -13.26
CA ILE A 12 -3.58 41.05 -12.91
C ILE A 12 -4.31 40.11 -11.96
N GLN A 13 -4.92 39.07 -12.51
CA GLN A 13 -5.26 37.89 -11.73
C GLN A 13 -3.95 37.22 -11.37
N CYS A 14 -3.41 37.57 -10.20
CA CYS A 14 -2.52 36.69 -9.47
C CYS A 14 -3.32 35.43 -9.15
N VAL A 15 -3.35 34.49 -10.10
CA VAL A 15 -3.63 33.10 -9.77
C VAL A 15 -2.45 32.69 -8.90
N SER A 16 -2.63 32.75 -7.58
CA SER A 16 -1.81 31.98 -6.67
C SER A 16 -1.89 30.55 -7.16
N ALA A 17 -0.83 30.09 -7.83
CA ALA A 17 -0.66 28.69 -8.15
C ALA A 17 -0.58 27.96 -6.80
N GLN A 18 -1.74 27.52 -6.29
CA GLN A 18 -1.74 26.51 -5.25
C GLN A 18 -0.96 25.35 -5.84
N ALA A 19 0.21 25.06 -5.25
CA ALA A 19 1.05 23.97 -5.68
C ALA A 19 0.22 22.69 -5.50
N GLN A 20 -0.37 22.17 -6.58
CA GLN A 20 -1.26 21.01 -6.51
C GLN A 20 -0.52 19.85 -5.82
N GLN A 21 -1.14 19.29 -4.80
CA GLN A 21 -0.50 18.42 -3.81
C GLN A 21 0.06 17.11 -4.40
N GLY A 22 -0.25 16.80 -5.67
CA GLY A 22 0.30 15.65 -6.41
C GLY A 22 -0.32 14.33 -5.98
N LEU A 23 -0.43 14.14 -4.66
CA LEU A 23 -1.15 13.08 -3.99
C LEU A 23 -2.61 13.49 -3.78
N GLU A 24 -3.53 12.66 -4.23
CA GLU A 24 -4.96 12.83 -4.06
C GLU A 24 -5.48 12.03 -2.86
N LYS A 25 -5.08 10.75 -2.76
CA LYS A 25 -5.55 9.83 -1.70
C LYS A 25 -4.49 8.78 -1.34
N ILE A 26 -4.61 8.24 -0.13
CA ILE A 26 -4.06 6.94 0.25
C ILE A 26 -5.24 5.98 0.33
N ILE A 27 -5.15 4.86 -0.37
CA ILE A 27 -6.19 3.82 -0.42
C ILE A 27 -5.65 2.58 0.27
N VAL A 28 -6.34 2.15 1.32
CA VAL A 28 -6.04 0.89 2.02
C VAL A 28 -7.11 -0.11 1.62
N GLU A 29 -6.79 -0.97 0.66
CA GLU A 29 -7.66 -2.03 0.19
C GLU A 29 -7.54 -3.25 1.10
N LYS A 30 -8.67 -3.78 1.60
CA LYS A 30 -8.73 -5.12 2.21
C LYS A 30 -8.82 -6.14 1.07
N TYR A 31 -7.68 -6.70 0.68
CA TYR A 31 -7.52 -7.56 -0.49
C TYR A 31 -8.09 -8.96 -0.28
N TYR A 32 -7.87 -9.52 0.90
CA TYR A 32 -8.31 -10.85 1.29
C TYR A 32 -8.45 -10.97 2.81
N ILE A 33 -9.32 -11.89 3.25
CA ILE A 33 -9.44 -12.32 4.65
C ILE A 33 -9.34 -13.84 4.63
N SER A 34 -8.34 -14.37 5.33
CA SER A 34 -8.10 -15.82 5.43
C SER A 34 -9.19 -16.52 6.22
N ASN A 35 -9.41 -17.79 5.89
CA ASN A 35 -10.34 -18.66 6.58
C ASN A 35 -9.63 -19.93 7.12
N ASP A 36 -10.41 -20.81 7.74
CA ASP A 36 -9.88 -22.03 8.36
C ASP A 36 -9.21 -22.99 7.35
N GLU A 37 -9.62 -22.98 6.08
CA GLU A 37 -8.97 -23.82 5.07
C GLU A 37 -7.62 -23.23 4.63
N ASP A 38 -7.49 -21.90 4.61
CA ASP A 38 -6.20 -21.22 4.39
C ASP A 38 -5.22 -21.54 5.54
N GLU A 39 -5.70 -21.48 6.79
CA GLU A 39 -4.90 -21.80 7.96
C GLU A 39 -4.44 -23.25 7.95
N LYS A 40 -5.38 -24.17 7.73
CA LYS A 40 -5.08 -25.60 7.63
C LYS A 40 -4.10 -25.91 6.51
N SER A 41 -4.20 -25.21 5.38
CA SER A 41 -3.33 -25.47 4.22
C SER A 41 -1.93 -24.87 4.35
N THR A 42 -1.71 -24.02 5.37
CA THR A 42 -0.41 -23.44 5.71
C THR A 42 0.14 -23.96 7.04
N ASP A 43 -0.43 -25.06 7.56
CA ASP A 43 -0.09 -25.64 8.88
C ASP A 43 -0.09 -24.61 10.03
N GLY A 44 -1.00 -23.64 9.97
CA GLY A 44 -1.15 -22.59 10.97
C GLY A 44 -0.26 -21.37 10.78
N ALA A 45 0.62 -21.34 9.76
CA ALA A 45 1.48 -20.19 9.48
C ALA A 45 0.68 -18.94 9.09
N LEU A 46 -0.42 -19.09 8.36
CA LEU A 46 -1.40 -18.04 8.11
C LEU A 46 -2.64 -18.29 8.96
N ARG A 47 -2.85 -17.53 10.03
CA ARG A 47 -4.04 -17.70 10.89
C ARG A 47 -5.33 -17.31 10.17
N SER A 48 -6.42 -18.04 10.42
CA SER A 48 -7.77 -17.67 10.01
C SER A 48 -8.15 -16.30 10.57
N GLY A 49 -8.83 -15.47 9.77
CA GLY A 49 -9.15 -14.09 10.10
C GLY A 49 -8.03 -13.08 9.81
N SER A 50 -6.85 -13.51 9.36
CA SER A 50 -5.81 -12.61 8.87
C SER A 50 -6.30 -11.79 7.69
N VAL A 51 -6.06 -10.48 7.72
CA VAL A 51 -6.42 -9.56 6.65
C VAL A 51 -5.18 -9.18 5.86
N THR A 52 -5.24 -9.33 4.54
CA THR A 52 -4.25 -8.79 3.62
C THR A 52 -4.67 -7.39 3.21
N TYR A 53 -3.83 -6.40 3.54
CA TYR A 53 -3.99 -5.00 3.16
C TYR A 53 -3.07 -4.68 1.98
N ARG A 54 -3.61 -3.98 0.98
CA ARG A 54 -2.84 -3.36 -0.10
C ARG A 54 -2.89 -1.84 0.05
N ILE A 55 -1.73 -1.20 0.13
CA ILE A 55 -1.61 0.25 0.29
C ILE A 55 -1.30 0.88 -1.07
N PHE A 56 -2.27 1.58 -1.63
CA PHE A 56 -2.11 2.36 -2.85
C PHE A 56 -2.02 3.84 -2.54
N ILE A 57 -1.27 4.55 -3.38
CA ILE A 57 -1.31 6.00 -3.46
C ILE A 57 -2.00 6.41 -4.75
N ASP A 58 -2.92 7.35 -4.66
CA ASP A 58 -3.69 7.91 -5.77
C ASP A 58 -3.08 9.28 -6.10
N MET A 59 -2.55 9.43 -7.31
CA MET A 59 -1.80 10.61 -7.72
C MET A 59 -2.47 11.29 -8.90
N LEU A 60 -2.29 12.60 -8.99
CA LEU A 60 -2.70 13.34 -10.18
C LEU A 60 -2.00 12.80 -11.44
N PRO A 61 -2.64 12.89 -12.61
CA PRO A 61 -2.02 12.49 -13.87
C PRO A 61 -0.64 13.14 -14.06
N LYS A 62 0.32 12.35 -14.59
CA LYS A 62 1.71 12.74 -14.87
C LYS A 62 2.61 12.94 -13.63
N TYR A 63 2.09 12.83 -12.41
CA TYR A 63 2.94 12.69 -11.22
C TYR A 63 3.51 11.28 -11.14
N ARG A 64 4.69 11.15 -10.53
CA ARG A 64 5.40 9.89 -10.39
C ARG A 64 5.66 9.59 -8.92
N PHE A 65 5.44 8.36 -8.49
CA PHE A 65 5.91 7.90 -7.19
C PHE A 65 7.43 7.75 -7.23
N GLN A 66 8.15 8.31 -6.25
CA GLN A 66 9.61 8.21 -6.19
C GLN A 66 10.08 7.38 -5.00
N ALA A 67 9.56 7.61 -3.79
CA ALA A 67 10.00 6.86 -2.61
C ALA A 67 8.99 6.89 -1.47
N VAL A 68 9.02 5.86 -0.64
CA VAL A 68 8.61 5.92 0.77
C VAL A 68 9.87 5.95 1.61
N TYR A 69 9.93 6.83 2.62
CA TYR A 69 11.16 7.03 3.37
C TYR A 69 10.94 7.42 4.84
N GLY A 70 11.97 7.16 5.64
CA GLY A 70 12.11 7.65 7.01
C GLY A 70 13.39 8.46 7.16
N VAL A 71 13.31 9.56 7.89
CA VAL A 71 14.45 10.43 8.24
C VAL A 71 14.40 10.77 9.74
N PRO A 72 15.50 11.22 10.37
CA PRO A 72 15.47 11.57 11.78
C PRO A 72 14.40 12.64 12.07
N GLY A 73 13.56 12.42 13.08
CA GLY A 73 12.41 13.27 13.39
C GLY A 73 11.12 12.93 12.64
N HIS A 74 11.22 12.26 11.49
CA HIS A 74 10.10 11.70 10.72
C HIS A 74 10.39 10.24 10.32
N PRO A 75 10.47 9.31 11.30
CA PRO A 75 10.59 7.90 10.96
C PRO A 75 9.37 7.47 10.14
N MET A 76 9.56 6.47 9.28
CA MET A 76 8.43 5.71 8.75
C MET A 76 8.25 4.43 9.56
N LYS A 77 7.00 3.98 9.65
CA LYS A 77 6.60 2.79 10.40
C LYS A 77 5.46 2.06 9.72
N ILE A 78 5.56 0.74 9.69
CA ILE A 78 4.47 -0.20 9.42
C ILE A 78 4.42 -1.16 10.60
N SER A 79 3.26 -1.37 11.20
CA SER A 79 3.13 -2.16 12.43
C SER A 79 1.87 -2.98 12.51
N THR A 80 1.97 -4.05 13.29
CA THR A 80 0.86 -4.90 13.69
C THR A 80 0.98 -5.30 15.17
N THR A 81 -0.15 -5.58 15.83
CA THR A 81 -0.15 -6.19 17.18
C THR A 81 0.11 -7.70 17.16
N SER A 82 0.21 -8.30 15.97
CA SER A 82 0.65 -9.68 15.76
C SER A 82 1.87 -9.69 14.84
N TYR A 83 1.84 -10.43 13.74
CA TYR A 83 2.95 -10.61 12.83
C TYR A 83 2.60 -10.29 11.38
N PHE A 84 3.64 -10.05 10.59
CA PHE A 84 3.54 -10.03 9.14
C PHE A 84 3.67 -11.46 8.62
N PHE A 85 2.60 -11.97 8.02
CA PHE A 85 2.65 -13.27 7.34
C PHE A 85 3.52 -13.17 6.09
N ASN A 86 4.41 -14.15 5.91
CA ASN A 86 5.25 -14.32 4.74
C ASN A 86 5.24 -15.79 4.27
N ASP A 87 5.17 -16.00 2.96
CA ASP A 87 5.42 -17.31 2.34
C ASP A 87 6.93 -17.51 2.20
N GLU A 88 7.53 -18.25 3.15
CA GLU A 88 9.00 -18.36 3.24
C GLU A 88 9.63 -19.19 2.10
N GLU A 89 8.82 -19.90 1.30
CA GLU A 89 9.31 -20.74 0.20
C GLU A 89 9.29 -20.00 -1.14
N ASN A 90 8.18 -19.32 -1.45
CA ASN A 90 7.95 -18.73 -2.77
C ASN A 90 7.60 -17.22 -2.73
N GLY A 91 7.55 -16.62 -1.53
CA GLY A 91 7.38 -15.18 -1.33
C GLY A 91 8.66 -14.37 -1.55
N GLY A 92 8.60 -13.07 -1.30
CA GLY A 92 9.71 -12.16 -1.54
C GLY A 92 9.59 -10.85 -0.78
N ALA A 93 10.72 -10.22 -0.46
CA ALA A 93 10.72 -8.97 0.31
C ALA A 93 10.18 -7.79 -0.51
N THR A 94 10.23 -7.92 -1.84
CA THR A 94 9.63 -7.00 -2.79
C THR A 94 8.71 -7.76 -3.75
N ALA A 95 7.63 -7.13 -4.21
CA ALA A 95 6.73 -7.77 -5.18
C ALA A 95 7.46 -8.25 -6.44
N ASN A 96 8.49 -7.52 -6.88
CA ASN A 96 9.28 -7.86 -8.06
C ASN A 96 10.03 -9.21 -7.94
N GLU A 97 10.23 -9.73 -6.73
CA GLU A 97 10.88 -11.04 -6.49
C GLU A 97 9.94 -12.23 -6.72
N ILE A 98 8.62 -12.02 -6.70
CA ILE A 98 7.63 -13.10 -6.78
C ILE A 98 7.35 -13.43 -8.24
N SER A 99 7.61 -14.67 -8.65
CA SER A 99 7.35 -15.08 -10.03
C SER A 99 5.86 -15.30 -10.32
N ASN A 100 5.44 -15.17 -11.57
CA ASN A 100 4.03 -15.42 -11.93
C ASN A 100 3.63 -16.89 -11.71
N LYS A 101 4.59 -17.81 -11.72
CA LYS A 101 4.34 -19.23 -11.45
C LYS A 101 4.14 -19.49 -9.95
N ASP A 102 4.81 -18.70 -9.11
CA ASP A 102 4.75 -18.84 -7.66
C ASP A 102 3.43 -18.34 -7.10
N LEU A 103 2.78 -17.36 -7.76
CA LEU A 103 1.43 -16.92 -7.41
C LEU A 103 0.37 -18.04 -7.48
N LEU A 104 0.65 -19.15 -8.16
CA LEU A 104 -0.22 -20.33 -8.26
C LEU A 104 -0.02 -21.33 -7.12
N LYS A 105 0.90 -21.05 -6.20
CA LYS A 105 1.32 -21.92 -5.11
C LYS A 105 0.93 -21.31 -3.79
N GLY A 106 0.45 -22.17 -2.89
CA GLY A 106 0.31 -21.84 -1.48
C GLY A 106 -0.42 -20.53 -1.25
N ALA A 107 0.01 -19.82 -0.21
CA ALA A 107 -0.56 -18.54 0.19
C ALA A 107 0.28 -17.35 -0.29
N VAL A 108 1.13 -17.55 -1.32
CA VAL A 108 2.06 -16.53 -1.87
C VAL A 108 1.34 -15.24 -2.24
N MET A 109 0.10 -15.32 -2.72
CA MET A 109 -0.69 -14.12 -3.06
C MET A 109 -0.98 -13.22 -1.86
N LEU A 110 -0.80 -13.73 -0.65
CA LEU A 110 -1.01 -13.05 0.64
C LEU A 110 0.31 -12.70 1.33
N ASP A 111 1.46 -12.92 0.68
CA ASP A 111 2.78 -12.55 1.21
C ASP A 111 2.86 -11.06 1.56
N SER A 112 3.66 -10.70 2.57
CA SER A 112 3.86 -9.30 2.98
C SER A 112 5.13 -8.75 2.34
N TRP A 113 5.00 -7.65 1.59
CA TRP A 113 6.10 -7.08 0.83
C TRP A 113 5.94 -5.58 0.58
N ILE A 114 7.04 -4.95 0.21
CA ILE A 114 7.05 -3.57 -0.30
C ILE A 114 7.09 -3.56 -1.83
N SER A 115 6.60 -2.47 -2.42
CA SER A 115 6.53 -2.33 -3.87
C SER A 115 6.63 -0.88 -4.30
N VAL A 116 6.80 -0.71 -5.60
CA VAL A 116 6.77 0.57 -6.27
C VAL A 116 5.83 0.56 -7.49
N CYS A 117 4.92 -0.42 -7.58
CA CYS A 117 3.77 -0.54 -8.49
C CYS A 117 3.46 -2.01 -8.82
N ALA A 118 4.46 -2.88 -8.68
CA ALA A 118 4.36 -4.29 -9.01
C ALA A 118 3.47 -5.04 -8.01
N GLY A 119 2.72 -6.01 -8.51
CA GLY A 119 2.10 -7.09 -7.73
C GLY A 119 2.83 -8.42 -7.86
N SER A 120 3.74 -8.54 -8.84
CA SER A 120 4.68 -9.65 -9.04
C SER A 120 5.74 -9.23 -10.09
N GLU A 121 6.64 -10.14 -10.49
CA GLU A 121 7.69 -9.89 -11.50
C GLU A 121 7.18 -9.30 -12.85
N ASN A 122 5.93 -9.58 -13.24
CA ASN A 122 5.36 -9.25 -14.56
C ASN A 122 3.92 -8.74 -14.49
N ASN A 123 3.45 -8.30 -13.33
CA ASN A 123 2.12 -7.71 -13.17
C ASN A 123 2.19 -6.40 -12.38
N PHE A 124 1.47 -5.37 -12.85
CA PHE A 124 1.05 -4.27 -11.98
C PHE A 124 0.10 -4.82 -10.91
N ALA A 125 0.21 -4.29 -9.70
CA ALA A 125 -0.88 -4.38 -8.75
C ALA A 125 -1.91 -3.29 -9.05
N ILE A 126 -3.17 -3.68 -9.19
CA ILE A 126 -4.31 -2.79 -9.38
C ILE A 126 -5.34 -3.06 -8.27
N LEU A 127 -6.27 -2.14 -8.04
CA LEU A 127 -7.38 -2.42 -7.14
C LEU A 127 -8.17 -3.61 -7.69
N LYS A 128 -8.53 -4.51 -6.79
CA LYS A 128 -9.28 -5.72 -7.15
C LYS A 128 -10.64 -5.42 -7.77
N GLY A 129 -11.22 -4.27 -7.45
CA GLY A 129 -12.46 -3.77 -8.08
C GLY A 129 -12.33 -3.33 -9.54
N ASP A 130 -11.11 -3.09 -10.01
CA ASP A 130 -10.83 -2.68 -11.40
C ASP A 130 -10.33 -3.85 -12.26
N ASP A 131 -10.19 -5.03 -11.65
CA ASP A 131 -9.76 -6.26 -12.28
C ASP A 131 -10.95 -7.18 -12.59
N ILE A 132 -10.84 -7.89 -13.71
CA ILE A 132 -11.87 -8.79 -14.26
C ILE A 132 -11.34 -10.20 -14.52
N SER A 133 -10.11 -10.49 -14.09
CA SER A 133 -9.45 -11.77 -14.34
C SER A 133 -8.76 -12.29 -13.09
N SER A 134 -8.46 -13.59 -13.08
CA SER A 134 -7.70 -14.16 -11.98
C SER A 134 -6.83 -15.29 -12.47
N ILE A 135 -5.61 -15.35 -11.93
CA ILE A 135 -4.71 -16.49 -12.11
C ILE A 135 -4.81 -17.49 -10.96
N VAL A 136 -5.61 -17.23 -9.93
CA VAL A 136 -5.70 -18.07 -8.72
C VAL A 136 -5.92 -19.53 -9.08
N ASN A 137 -5.09 -20.40 -8.50
CA ASN A 137 -5.15 -21.82 -8.75
C ASN A 137 -6.42 -22.44 -8.15
N SER A 138 -7.41 -22.73 -9.01
CA SER A 138 -8.70 -23.32 -8.59
C SER A 138 -8.59 -24.77 -8.10
N ASN A 139 -7.43 -25.41 -8.23
CA ASN A 139 -7.22 -26.80 -7.82
C ASN A 139 -6.63 -26.93 -6.41
N GLN A 140 -6.42 -25.82 -5.70
CA GLN A 140 -5.94 -25.82 -4.32
C GLN A 140 -7.10 -25.54 -3.34
N PRO A 141 -7.04 -26.11 -2.13
CA PRO A 141 -8.10 -25.92 -1.12
C PRO A 141 -8.12 -24.50 -0.52
N MET A 142 -6.98 -23.78 -0.55
CA MET A 142 -6.85 -22.41 -0.05
C MET A 142 -7.15 -21.34 -1.11
N LEU A 143 -7.30 -20.09 -0.67
CA LEU A 143 -7.64 -18.91 -1.48
C LEU A 143 -8.99 -19.00 -2.22
N GLN A 144 -9.87 -19.89 -1.75
CA GLN A 144 -11.19 -20.15 -2.36
C GLN A 144 -12.33 -19.34 -1.73
N ASN A 145 -12.02 -18.42 -0.80
CA ASN A 145 -13.05 -17.68 -0.07
C ASN A 145 -13.95 -16.83 -1.02
N THR A 146 -15.26 -16.92 -0.82
CA THR A 146 -16.30 -16.15 -1.53
C THR A 146 -17.03 -15.16 -0.61
N ASP A 147 -16.55 -14.93 0.60
CA ASP A 147 -17.23 -14.16 1.64
C ASP A 147 -17.57 -12.73 1.20
N ARG A 148 -18.76 -12.27 1.62
CA ARG A 148 -19.31 -10.93 1.35
C ARG A 148 -18.43 -9.81 1.92
N GLN A 149 -17.63 -10.08 2.95
CA GLN A 149 -16.73 -9.07 3.51
C GLN A 149 -15.62 -8.67 2.53
N ASN A 150 -15.18 -9.59 1.65
CA ASN A 150 -14.14 -9.35 0.67
C ASN A 150 -14.64 -8.65 -0.61
N LYS A 151 -15.96 -8.40 -0.74
CA LYS A 151 -16.69 -7.82 -1.88
C LYS A 151 -16.50 -8.52 -3.24
N ILE A 152 -15.32 -9.10 -3.52
CA ILE A 152 -14.91 -9.79 -4.74
C ILE A 152 -14.02 -10.99 -4.32
N SER A 153 -14.26 -12.19 -4.83
CA SER A 153 -13.42 -13.36 -4.56
C SER A 153 -12.11 -13.29 -5.35
N LEU A 154 -11.02 -13.84 -4.82
CA LEU A 154 -9.76 -13.95 -5.58
C LEU A 154 -9.93 -14.76 -6.87
N LYS A 155 -10.87 -15.71 -6.92
CA LYS A 155 -11.18 -16.48 -8.14
C LYS A 155 -11.78 -15.64 -9.27
N ALA A 156 -12.34 -14.48 -8.95
CA ALA A 156 -12.94 -13.58 -9.92
C ALA A 156 -11.95 -12.48 -10.34
N SER A 157 -11.28 -11.88 -9.35
CA SER A 157 -10.32 -10.79 -9.54
C SER A 157 -9.18 -10.94 -8.53
N ASP A 158 -7.93 -10.95 -8.99
CA ASP A 158 -6.71 -11.03 -8.17
C ASP A 158 -5.96 -9.69 -8.06
N GLY A 159 -6.45 -8.65 -8.73
CA GLY A 159 -5.85 -7.33 -8.76
C GLY A 159 -4.46 -7.34 -9.40
N LEU A 160 -4.20 -8.24 -10.35
CA LEU A 160 -2.98 -8.30 -11.13
C LEU A 160 -3.27 -7.95 -12.58
N TYR A 161 -2.51 -7.00 -13.12
CA TYR A 161 -2.59 -6.63 -14.52
C TYR A 161 -1.26 -6.91 -15.23
N PRO A 162 -1.23 -7.81 -16.24
CA PRO A 162 0.00 -8.13 -16.96
C PRO A 162 0.70 -6.91 -17.54
N ALA A 163 1.98 -6.73 -17.20
CA ALA A 163 2.78 -5.62 -17.68
C ALA A 163 4.28 -5.93 -17.66
N SER A 164 4.96 -5.47 -18.71
CA SER A 164 6.42 -5.52 -18.83
C SER A 164 6.91 -4.41 -19.76
N PRO A 165 7.95 -3.64 -19.40
CA PRO A 165 8.70 -3.69 -18.14
C PRO A 165 7.95 -3.02 -16.97
N LEU A 166 8.30 -3.39 -15.74
CA LEU A 166 7.83 -2.78 -14.50
C LEU A 166 8.94 -1.99 -13.81
N SER A 167 8.56 -0.99 -13.01
CA SER A 167 9.50 -0.38 -12.06
C SER A 167 9.90 -1.41 -10.99
N ILE A 168 11.17 -1.37 -10.59
CA ILE A 168 11.75 -2.27 -9.58
C ILE A 168 12.00 -1.47 -8.30
N ALA A 169 11.60 -2.03 -7.16
CA ALA A 169 11.88 -1.44 -5.86
C ALA A 169 13.38 -1.43 -5.57
N SER A 170 13.92 -0.24 -5.29
CA SER A 170 15.32 -0.03 -4.88
C SER A 170 15.38 0.36 -3.42
N ILE A 171 16.18 -0.35 -2.63
CA ILE A 171 16.24 -0.20 -1.17
C ILE A 171 17.50 0.55 -0.77
N TYR A 172 17.36 1.57 0.07
CA TYR A 172 18.46 2.39 0.59
C TYR A 172 18.36 2.53 2.10
N GLY A 173 19.45 2.30 2.83
CA GLY A 173 19.51 2.55 4.27
C GLY A 173 18.59 1.66 5.13
N ILE A 174 17.93 0.67 4.52
CA ILE A 174 17.22 -0.41 5.20
C ILE A 174 18.10 -1.66 5.07
N ASP A 175 18.51 -2.23 6.20
CA ASP A 175 19.39 -3.39 6.19
C ASP A 175 18.64 -4.72 6.03
N SER A 176 19.39 -5.80 5.81
CA SER A 176 18.80 -7.12 5.58
C SER A 176 18.06 -7.69 6.80
N LEU A 177 18.38 -7.25 8.03
CA LEU A 177 17.65 -7.69 9.23
C LEU A 177 16.29 -7.00 9.31
N GLN A 178 16.21 -5.72 8.98
CA GLN A 178 14.94 -5.01 8.85
C GLN A 178 14.08 -5.59 7.73
N MET A 179 14.68 -6.03 6.61
CA MET A 179 13.93 -6.67 5.54
C MET A 179 13.34 -8.05 5.90
N LEU A 180 13.76 -8.67 7.02
CA LEU A 180 13.18 -9.95 7.45
C LEU A 180 11.69 -9.85 7.79
N PHE A 181 11.18 -8.67 8.16
CA PHE A 181 9.74 -8.47 8.38
C PHE A 181 8.88 -8.79 7.14
N PHE A 182 9.47 -8.70 5.94
CA PHE A 182 8.82 -8.99 4.66
C PHE A 182 9.35 -10.28 4.01
N LYS A 183 10.00 -11.16 4.78
CA LYS A 183 10.59 -12.38 4.23
C LYS A 183 10.45 -13.60 5.13
N LYS A 184 10.17 -13.39 6.42
CA LYS A 184 10.12 -14.45 7.41
C LYS A 184 8.99 -14.22 8.40
N ASN A 185 8.34 -15.31 8.81
CA ASN A 185 7.46 -15.30 9.97
C ASN A 185 8.33 -15.28 11.24
N ILE A 186 8.68 -14.08 11.71
CA ILE A 186 9.65 -13.90 12.82
C ILE A 186 9.11 -14.46 14.14
N SER A 187 7.87 -14.11 14.49
CA SER A 187 7.13 -14.57 15.66
C SER A 187 5.65 -14.49 15.32
N THR A 188 4.83 -15.45 15.73
CA THR A 188 3.37 -15.41 15.52
C THR A 188 2.61 -14.86 16.73
N ASP A 189 3.28 -14.64 17.86
CA ASP A 189 2.64 -14.36 19.15
C ASP A 189 2.96 -12.96 19.70
N GLU A 190 3.83 -12.22 19.03
CA GLU A 190 4.27 -10.88 19.43
C GLU A 190 4.00 -9.87 18.34
N GLY A 191 3.69 -8.63 18.74
CA GLY A 191 3.53 -7.49 17.83
C GLY A 191 4.82 -7.13 17.10
N GLN A 192 4.71 -6.77 15.83
CA GLN A 192 5.83 -6.45 14.96
C GLN A 192 5.74 -5.01 14.44
N ALA A 193 6.90 -4.37 14.28
CA ALA A 193 6.99 -3.04 13.70
C ALA A 193 8.26 -2.92 12.84
N PHE A 194 8.05 -2.73 11.54
CA PHE A 194 9.08 -2.24 10.65
C PHE A 194 9.19 -0.73 10.83
N ILE A 195 10.35 -0.25 11.31
CA ILE A 195 10.62 1.17 11.56
C ILE A 195 11.98 1.52 10.98
N THR A 196 12.06 2.65 10.28
CA THR A 196 13.34 3.25 9.91
C THR A 196 13.25 4.77 9.93
N ASP A 197 14.34 5.41 10.35
CA ASP A 197 14.55 6.85 10.32
C ASP A 197 15.77 7.23 9.46
N ASN A 198 16.30 6.30 8.67
CA ASN A 198 17.42 6.55 7.77
C ASN A 198 17.36 5.61 6.56
N GLY A 199 16.17 5.43 6.00
CA GLY A 199 15.95 4.42 4.98
C GLY A 199 14.80 4.74 4.04
N SER A 200 14.80 4.10 2.88
CA SER A 200 13.75 4.24 1.87
C SER A 200 13.65 3.03 0.97
N TRP A 201 12.45 2.82 0.41
CA TRP A 201 12.30 2.07 -0.83
C TRP A 201 11.78 3.00 -1.93
N ALA A 202 12.39 2.91 -3.10
CA ALA A 202 12.28 3.91 -4.15
C ALA A 202 12.16 3.30 -5.55
N SER A 203 11.56 4.05 -6.47
CA SER A 203 11.54 3.76 -7.91
C SER A 203 12.49 4.72 -8.63
N PHE A 204 13.57 4.19 -9.21
CA PHE A 204 14.39 4.98 -10.12
C PHE A 204 13.58 5.46 -11.34
N GLY A 205 13.70 6.74 -11.69
CA GLY A 205 12.89 7.38 -12.74
C GLY A 205 11.41 7.62 -12.35
N GLY A 206 10.99 7.10 -11.20
CA GLY A 206 9.63 7.17 -10.68
C GLY A 206 8.60 6.30 -11.41
N SER A 207 7.69 5.69 -10.65
CA SER A 207 6.63 4.85 -11.20
C SER A 207 5.31 5.61 -11.36
N ILE A 208 4.45 5.07 -12.23
CA ILE A 208 3.11 5.57 -12.51
C ILE A 208 2.13 4.41 -12.42
N GLY A 209 0.86 4.71 -12.17
CA GLY A 209 -0.20 3.72 -12.22
C GLY A 209 -0.42 3.20 -13.64
N PHE A 210 -1.11 2.06 -13.73
CA PHE A 210 -1.37 1.39 -15.00
C PHE A 210 -2.32 2.18 -15.92
N ASP A 211 -3.22 2.98 -15.33
CA ASP A 211 -4.28 3.73 -16.00
C ASP A 211 -4.20 5.23 -15.74
N SER A 212 -5.18 5.98 -16.26
CA SER A 212 -5.29 7.42 -16.04
C SER A 212 -5.60 7.81 -14.60
N SER A 213 -6.05 6.87 -13.77
CA SER A 213 -6.25 7.08 -12.33
C SER A 213 -4.91 7.15 -11.59
N ASN A 214 -3.81 6.73 -12.22
CA ASN A 214 -2.43 6.88 -11.73
C ASN A 214 -2.23 6.41 -10.27
N ARG A 215 -2.85 5.28 -9.93
CA ARG A 215 -2.71 4.63 -8.63
C ARG A 215 -1.51 3.70 -8.62
N VAL A 216 -0.66 3.81 -7.60
CA VAL A 216 0.54 2.99 -7.43
C VAL A 216 0.47 2.24 -6.11
N LEU A 217 0.59 0.92 -6.14
CA LEU A 217 0.76 0.12 -4.93
C LEU A 217 2.17 0.31 -4.36
N ILE A 218 2.27 0.56 -3.05
CA ILE A 218 3.54 0.76 -2.34
C ILE A 218 3.87 -0.35 -1.33
N ALA A 219 2.89 -1.12 -0.88
CA ALA A 219 3.09 -2.29 -0.01
C ALA A 219 1.84 -3.20 0.03
N GLN A 220 2.08 -4.48 0.31
CA GLN A 220 1.09 -5.46 0.73
C GLN A 220 1.47 -6.00 2.11
N VAL A 221 0.52 -6.12 3.03
CA VAL A 221 0.77 -6.57 4.40
C VAL A 221 -0.34 -7.50 4.85
N THR A 222 0.00 -8.68 5.34
CA THR A 222 -0.96 -9.65 5.90
C THR A 222 -0.75 -9.85 7.38
N THR A 223 -1.82 -9.71 8.16
CA THR A 223 -1.78 -9.80 9.63
C THR A 223 -3.15 -10.14 10.20
N GLU A 224 -3.19 -10.88 11.31
CA GLU A 224 -4.41 -11.13 12.12
C GLU A 224 -4.70 -9.99 13.11
N GLY A 225 -3.64 -9.37 13.64
CA GLY A 225 -3.71 -8.26 14.59
C GLY A 225 -4.16 -6.92 14.00
N GLU A 226 -4.19 -5.91 14.87
CA GLU A 226 -4.47 -4.52 14.48
C GLU A 226 -3.35 -3.98 13.60
N PHE A 227 -3.69 -3.47 12.42
CA PHE A 227 -2.74 -2.96 11.44
C PHE A 227 -2.65 -1.42 11.50
N GLY A 228 -1.44 -0.87 11.37
CA GLY A 228 -1.26 0.57 11.24
C GLY A 228 0.04 0.98 10.56
N PHE A 229 0.04 2.18 9.99
CA PHE A 229 1.24 2.77 9.39
C PHE A 229 1.30 4.29 9.58
N GLU A 230 2.53 4.76 9.41
CA GLU A 230 3.00 6.13 9.56
C GLU A 230 4.06 6.31 8.46
N LEU A 231 3.71 6.96 7.34
CA LEU A 231 4.55 7.03 6.14
C LEU A 231 4.93 8.45 5.74
N ASN A 232 6.06 8.57 5.03
CA ASN A 232 6.45 9.78 4.31
C ASN A 232 6.71 9.43 2.85
N LEU A 233 6.30 10.30 1.92
CA LEU A 233 6.39 10.04 0.49
C LEU A 233 7.15 11.14 -0.25
N GLN A 234 7.86 10.72 -1.29
CA GLN A 234 8.44 11.61 -2.28
C GLN A 234 7.75 11.39 -3.63
N LEU A 235 7.26 12.47 -4.24
CA LEU A 235 6.62 12.45 -5.55
C LEU A 235 7.37 13.33 -6.56
N GLY A 236 7.56 12.82 -7.77
CA GLY A 236 8.06 13.59 -8.91
C GLY A 236 6.92 14.35 -9.59
N THR A 237 7.09 15.67 -9.75
CA THR A 237 6.15 16.51 -10.48
C THR A 237 6.36 16.38 -12.00
N PRO A 238 5.37 16.79 -12.83
CA PRO A 238 5.53 16.86 -14.28
C PRO A 238 6.67 17.79 -14.74
N LEU A 239 7.13 18.70 -13.88
CA LEU A 239 8.22 19.63 -14.14
C LEU A 239 9.61 19.09 -13.73
N GLY A 240 9.67 17.84 -13.25
CA GLY A 240 10.92 17.20 -12.82
C GLY A 240 11.39 17.57 -11.41
N VAL A 241 10.62 18.36 -10.66
CA VAL A 241 10.90 18.72 -9.26
C VAL A 241 10.24 17.70 -8.33
N SER A 242 10.92 17.31 -7.25
CA SER A 242 10.35 16.44 -6.22
C SER A 242 9.53 17.23 -5.18
N LYS A 243 8.43 16.63 -4.71
CA LYS A 243 7.63 17.12 -3.58
C LYS A 243 7.69 16.13 -2.42
N ILE A 244 7.82 16.69 -1.22
CA ILE A 244 7.87 15.95 0.04
C ILE A 244 6.50 16.01 0.71
N MET A 245 5.98 14.83 1.04
CA MET A 245 4.71 14.62 1.73
C MET A 245 5.00 13.94 3.06
N LEU A 246 4.58 14.57 4.17
CA LEU A 246 4.88 14.07 5.51
C LEU A 246 3.61 13.74 6.29
N GLN A 247 3.73 12.77 7.20
CA GLN A 247 2.70 12.44 8.18
C GLN A 247 2.50 13.51 9.26
N LYS A 248 3.52 14.35 9.49
CA LYS A 248 3.56 15.40 10.51
C LYS A 248 4.50 16.50 10.01
N ILE A 249 4.12 17.77 10.16
CA ILE A 249 4.98 18.91 9.77
C ILE A 249 5.95 19.23 10.89
N LEU A 250 7.22 19.50 10.55
CA LEU A 250 8.18 20.13 11.47
C LEU A 250 8.74 21.46 10.91
N LEU A 251 8.73 21.72 9.59
CA LEU A 251 9.37 22.90 8.96
C LEU A 251 8.63 23.47 7.73
N ASN A 252 9.07 24.65 7.26
CA ASN A 252 8.50 25.35 6.10
C ASN A 252 8.79 24.64 4.77
N GLY A 253 7.75 24.37 3.97
CA GLY A 253 7.84 23.76 2.63
C GLY A 253 7.34 22.31 2.53
N GLU A 254 7.04 21.70 3.68
CA GLU A 254 6.47 20.35 3.79
C GLU A 254 4.95 20.37 3.60
N ILE A 255 4.39 19.32 3.00
CA ILE A 255 2.95 19.19 2.85
C ILE A 255 2.45 18.05 3.74
N LEU A 256 1.62 18.39 4.74
CA LEU A 256 0.91 17.41 5.56
C LEU A 256 -0.13 16.66 4.73
N PHE A 257 -0.13 15.34 4.81
CA PHE A 257 -1.20 14.52 4.26
C PHE A 257 -1.71 13.55 5.33
N PRO A 258 -2.85 13.83 6.00
CA PRO A 258 -3.33 13.00 7.12
C PRO A 258 -3.56 11.52 6.78
N GLY A 259 -3.87 11.20 5.52
CA GLY A 259 -4.01 9.81 5.07
C GLY A 259 -2.71 8.98 5.08
N LEU A 260 -1.56 9.61 5.35
CA LEU A 260 -0.28 8.91 5.59
C LEU A 260 -0.19 8.30 7.00
N ILE A 261 -1.20 8.53 7.84
CA ILE A 261 -1.39 7.84 9.11
C ILE A 261 -2.63 6.97 8.96
N TYR A 262 -2.48 5.68 9.24
CA TYR A 262 -3.59 4.72 9.25
C TYR A 262 -3.52 3.86 10.50
N LYS A 263 -4.68 3.62 11.09
CA LYS A 263 -4.86 2.63 12.15
C LYS A 263 -6.19 1.93 11.91
N ASN A 264 -6.14 0.63 11.68
CA ASN A 264 -7.35 -0.19 11.69
C ASN A 264 -7.65 -0.54 13.15
N ASP A 265 -8.41 0.32 13.82
CA ASP A 265 -9.01 -0.05 15.09
C ASP A 265 -10.05 -1.14 14.79
N ASN A 266 -9.69 -2.40 15.01
CA ASN A 266 -10.64 -3.50 15.02
C ASN A 266 -11.53 -3.35 16.25
N VAL A 267 -12.45 -2.41 16.21
CA VAL A 267 -13.54 -2.31 17.18
C VAL A 267 -14.43 -3.53 16.96
N LYS A 268 -14.20 -4.59 17.76
CA LYS A 268 -15.34 -5.25 18.41
C LYS A 268 -16.03 -4.14 19.18
N THR A 269 -17.13 -3.62 18.65
CA THR A 269 -18.14 -3.01 19.51
C THR A 269 -18.64 -4.18 20.33
N LEU A 270 -17.99 -4.46 21.47
CA LEU A 270 -18.61 -5.26 22.49
C LEU A 270 -19.86 -4.46 22.86
N LEU A 271 -21.02 -4.93 22.41
CA LEU A 271 -22.28 -4.51 23.00
C LEU A 271 -22.09 -4.65 24.52
N PRO A 272 -22.40 -3.61 25.32
CA PRO A 272 -22.37 -3.78 26.76
C PRO A 272 -23.24 -4.99 27.08
N LEU A 273 -22.72 -5.88 27.94
CA LEU A 273 -23.52 -6.97 28.49
C LEU A 273 -24.76 -6.33 29.10
N GLU A 274 -25.89 -6.43 28.40
CA GLU A 274 -27.18 -6.13 29.00
C GLU A 274 -27.31 -7.07 30.20
N GLY A 275 -27.33 -6.45 31.37
CA GLY A 275 -27.57 -7.15 32.62
C GLY A 275 -28.87 -7.94 32.47
N LYS A 276 -28.77 -9.26 32.58
CA LYS A 276 -29.94 -10.08 32.86
C LYS A 276 -30.44 -9.67 34.24
N SER A 277 -31.47 -8.84 34.27
CA SER A 277 -32.41 -8.80 35.38
C SER A 277 -33.25 -10.08 35.32
N ASN A 278 -33.06 -10.96 36.30
CA ASN A 278 -34.10 -11.65 37.05
C ASN A 278 -33.44 -12.26 38.28
#